data_AF-A0A2M7FME9-F1
#
_entry.id   AF-A0A2M7FME9-F1
#
_cell.length_a   1.000
_cell.length_b   1.000
_cell.length_c   1.000
_cell.angle_alpha   90.00
_cell.angle_beta   90.00
_cell.angle_gamma   90.00
#
_symmetry.space_group_name_H-M   'P 1'
#
loop_
_entity.id
_entity.type
_entity.pdbx_description
1 polymer ?
#
loop_
_entity_poly.entity_id
_entity_poly.type
_entity_poly.pdbx_seq_one_letter_code
_entity_poly.pdbx_strand_id
1 'polypeptide(L)' 'MQDKLRVLSEWLHVGADELRFGTLVPAIKSPIANMDSDALTMQDRDMLAKYITLSTADRKTVCDVVLALAVAASVRARG' A
#
# COMPACT_ATOMS: atom_id res chain seq x y z
N MET A 1 6.78 -11.59 28.27
CA MET A 1 5.59 -11.89 27.41
C MET A 1 5.39 -10.75 26.40
N GLN A 2 6.40 -10.45 25.57
CA GLN A 2 6.37 -9.31 24.62
C GLN A 2 6.80 -9.73 23.20
N ASP A 3 7.43 -10.89 23.06
CA ASP A 3 7.94 -11.43 21.79
C ASP A 3 6.82 -11.77 20.81
N LYS A 4 5.67 -12.27 21.30
CA LYS A 4 4.55 -12.65 20.43
C LYS A 4 3.99 -11.46 19.64
N LEU A 5 3.89 -10.29 20.27
CA LEU A 5 3.45 -9.08 19.59
C LEU A 5 4.50 -8.56 18.63
N ARG A 6 5.78 -8.70 18.96
CA ARG A 6 6.87 -8.32 18.04
C ARG A 6 6.89 -9.21 16.80
N VAL A 7 6.79 -10.52 16.97
CA VAL A 7 6.73 -11.49 15.87
C VAL A 7 5.48 -11.23 15.01
N LEU A 8 4.33 -10.96 15.63
CA LEU A 8 3.12 -10.59 14.90
C LEU A 8 3.26 -9.25 14.19
N SER A 9 3.90 -8.26 14.81
CA SER A 9 4.18 -6.95 14.19
C SER A 9 5.11 -7.07 12.98
N GLU A 10 6.09 -7.97 13.05
CA GLU A 10 7.02 -8.26 11.97
C GLU A 10 6.33 -9.05 10.85
N TRP A 11 5.48 -10.03 11.18
CA TRP A 11 4.72 -10.79 10.18
C TRP A 11 3.67 -9.91 9.48
N LEU A 12 2.97 -9.07 10.25
CA LEU A 12 1.93 -8.18 9.74
C LEU A 12 2.49 -6.88 9.17
N HIS A 13 3.79 -6.60 9.34
CA HIS A 13 4.45 -5.34 8.96
C HIS A 13 3.73 -4.08 9.49
N VAL A 14 3.19 -4.17 10.71
CA VAL A 14 2.45 -3.09 11.40
C VAL A 14 3.16 -2.79 12.72
N GLY A 15 3.15 -1.54 13.20
CA GLY A 15 3.80 -1.20 14.47
C GLY A 15 3.27 -2.04 15.64
N ALA A 16 4.16 -2.54 16.51
CA ALA A 16 3.74 -3.30 17.69
C ALA A 16 2.81 -2.49 18.61
N ASP A 17 2.95 -1.17 18.62
CA ASP A 17 2.06 -0.23 19.32
C ASP A 17 0.67 -0.13 18.68
N GLU A 18 0.56 -0.23 17.36
CA GLU A 18 -0.75 -0.26 16.67
C GLU A 18 -1.52 -1.54 17.01
N LEU A 19 -0.83 -2.67 17.13
CA LEU A 19 -1.41 -3.93 17.59
C LEU A 19 -1.78 -3.90 19.08
N ARG A 20 -1.10 -3.06 19.88
CA ARG A 20 -1.30 -2.97 21.34
C ARG A 20 -2.42 -2.02 21.71
N PHE A 21 -2.55 -0.91 21.00
CA PHE A 21 -3.42 0.19 21.37
C PHE A 21 -4.54 0.45 20.36
N GLY A 22 -4.55 -0.27 19.23
CA GLY A 22 -5.35 0.09 18.07
C GLY A 22 -4.79 1.34 17.38
N THR A 23 -5.25 1.64 16.17
CA THR A 23 -4.76 2.78 15.38
C THR A 23 -5.11 4.10 16.08
N LEU A 24 -4.17 4.64 16.87
CA LEU A 24 -4.26 5.93 17.54
C LEU A 24 -3.82 7.11 16.65
N VAL A 25 -3.80 6.94 15.33
CA VAL A 25 -3.44 8.04 14.42
C VAL A 25 -4.68 8.92 14.24
N PRO A 26 -4.67 10.20 14.68
CA PRO A 26 -5.70 11.14 14.25
C PRO A 26 -5.58 11.24 12.75
N ALA A 27 -6.70 11.03 12.05
CA ALA A 27 -6.82 11.05 10.60
C ALA A 27 -6.16 12.31 9.99
N ILE A 28 -4.86 12.23 9.72
CA ILE A 28 -4.24 13.07 8.70
C ILE A 28 -4.85 12.50 7.43
N LYS A 29 -5.88 13.19 6.95
CA LYS A 29 -6.60 12.95 5.70
C LYS A 29 -5.61 13.04 4.54
N SER A 30 -4.77 12.03 4.41
CA SER A 30 -4.09 11.71 3.18
C SER A 30 -5.18 11.27 2.21
N PRO A 31 -5.19 11.72 0.95
CA PRO A 31 -6.14 11.24 -0.06
C PRO A 31 -6.08 9.71 -0.27
N ILE A 32 -5.07 9.05 0.29
CA ILE A 32 -4.89 7.60 0.34
C ILE A 32 -5.73 6.94 1.45
N ALA A 33 -6.14 7.69 2.50
CA ALA A 33 -6.95 7.17 3.61
C ALA A 33 -8.40 6.84 3.23
N ASN A 34 -8.84 7.24 2.03
CA ASN A 34 -10.13 6.88 1.45
C ASN A 34 -10.07 5.68 0.51
N MET A 35 -8.88 5.11 0.23
CA MET A 35 -8.84 3.78 -0.34
C MET A 35 -9.08 2.82 0.81
N ASP A 36 -10.14 2.01 0.72
CA ASP A 36 -10.41 0.94 1.68
C ASP A 36 -9.18 0.05 1.77
N SER A 37 -8.33 0.32 2.76
CA SER A 37 -7.09 -0.41 2.99
C SER A 37 -7.38 -1.90 3.17
N ASP A 38 -8.58 -2.23 3.67
CA ASP A 38 -9.12 -3.59 3.80
C ASP A 38 -9.33 -4.32 2.46
N ALA A 39 -9.48 -3.61 1.34
CA ALA A 39 -9.59 -4.20 0.01
C ALA A 39 -8.22 -4.51 -0.64
N LEU A 40 -7.13 -3.97 -0.09
CA LEU A 40 -5.78 -4.16 -0.61
C LEU A 40 -5.11 -5.37 0.06
N THR A 41 -4.55 -6.27 -0.75
CA THR A 41 -3.75 -7.38 -0.23
C THR A 41 -2.46 -6.84 0.41
N MET A 42 -1.79 -7.67 1.22
CA MET A 42 -0.52 -7.30 1.85
C MET A 42 0.54 -6.89 0.82
N GLN A 43 0.55 -7.55 -0.34
CA GLN A 43 1.44 -7.23 -1.45
C GLN A 43 1.12 -5.85 -2.05
N ASP A 44 -0.17 -5.52 -2.19
CA ASP A 44 -0.59 -4.22 -2.72
C ASP A 44 -0.21 -3.08 -1.77
N ARG A 45 -0.33 -3.30 -0.46
CA ARG A 45 0.08 -2.34 0.58
C ARG A 45 1.58 -2.09 0.56
N ASP A 46 2.41 -3.14 0.46
CA ASP A 46 3.87 -3.02 0.34
C ASP A 46 4.29 -2.31 -0.95
N MET A 47 3.62 -2.63 -2.07
CA MET A 47 3.86 -1.96 -3.35
C MET A 47 3.52 -0.47 -3.27
N LEU A 48 2.39 -0.12 -2.63
CA LEU A 48 2.00 1.26 -2.41
C LEU A 48 3.00 2.00 -1.51
N ALA A 49 3.49 1.35 -0.44
CA ALA A 49 4.52 1.90 0.45
C ALA A 49 5.83 2.19 -0.31
N LYS A 50 6.25 1.30 -1.21
CA LYS A 50 7.41 1.51 -2.10
C LYS A 50 7.16 2.62 -3.10
N TYR A 51 5.94 2.73 -3.63
CA TYR A 51 5.58 3.77 -4.60
C TYR A 51 5.58 5.18 -3.98
N ILE A 52 5.10 5.35 -2.75
CA ILE A 52 5.07 6.69 -2.10
C ILE A 52 6.45 7.22 -1.72
N THR A 53 7.46 6.37 -1.58
CA THR A 53 8.84 6.80 -1.28
C THR A 53 9.61 7.24 -2.53
N LEU A 54 9.06 6.98 -3.72
CA LEU A 54 9.65 7.42 -4.99
C LEU A 54 9.56 8.93 -5.16
N SER A 55 10.52 9.48 -5.92
CA SER A 55 10.46 10.88 -6.33
C SER A 55 9.21 11.16 -7.17
N THR A 56 8.77 12.41 -7.23
CA THR A 56 7.62 12.80 -8.06
C THR A 56 7.83 12.48 -9.54
N ALA A 57 9.07 12.55 -10.03
CA ALA A 57 9.41 12.18 -11.41
C ALA A 57 9.25 10.66 -11.63
N ASP A 58 9.74 9.84 -10.70
CA ASP A 58 9.64 8.38 -10.81
C ASP A 58 8.21 7.89 -10.67
N ARG A 59 7.43 8.50 -9.76
CA ARG A 59 6.00 8.21 -9.62
C ARG A 59 5.24 8.47 -10.92
N LYS A 60 5.55 9.57 -11.61
CA LYS A 60 4.96 9.87 -12.93
C LYS A 60 5.31 8.78 -13.96
N THR A 61 6.58 8.37 -14.04
CA THR A 61 7.01 7.31 -14.94
C THR A 61 6.26 6.00 -14.69
N VAL A 62 6.09 5.61 -13.42
CA VAL A 62 5.33 4.41 -13.05
C VAL A 62 3.87 4.52 -13.49
N CYS A 63 3.21 5.66 -13.25
CA CYS A 63 1.84 5.89 -13.73
C CYS A 63 1.73 5.74 -15.26
N ASP A 64 2.65 6.36 -16.00
CA ASP A 64 2.64 6.34 -17.46
C ASP A 64 2.81 4.90 -18.00
N VAL A 65 3.66 4.08 -17.36
CA VAL A 65 3.83 2.65 -17.69
C VAL A 65 2.57 1.84 -17.38
N VAL A 66 1.96 2.02 -16.20
CA VAL A 66 0.73 1.31 -15.82
C VAL A 66 -0.41 1.64 -16.79
N LEU A 67 -0.54 2.91 -17.19
CA LEU A 67 -1.52 3.34 -18.20
C LEU A 67 -1.28 2.64 -19.55
N ALA A 68 -0.03 2.61 -20.02
CA ALA A 68 0.31 1.91 -21.27
C ALA A 68 0.00 0.41 -21.22
N LEU A 69 0.29 -0.24 -20.09
CA LEU A 69 -0.03 -1.65 -19.88
C LEU A 69 -1.53 -1.91 -19.82
N ALA A 70 -2.31 -1.03 -19.18
CA ALA A 70 -3.76 -1.13 -19.15
C ALA A 70 -4.38 -1.04 -20.54
N VAL A 71 -3.89 -0.10 -21.38
CA VAL A 71 -4.29 -0.01 -22.79
C VAL A 71 -3.94 -1.29 -23.53
N ALA A 72 -2.71 -1.81 -23.40
CA ALA A 72 -2.29 -3.05 -24.05
C ALA A 72 -3.14 -4.26 -23.62
N ALA A 73 -3.48 -4.36 -22.33
CA ALA A 73 -4.35 -5.41 -21.81
C ALA A 73 -5.78 -5.31 -22.38
N SER A 74 -6.31 -4.08 -22.51
CA SER A 74 -7.65 -3.85 -23.06
C SER A 74 -7.76 -4.25 -24.53
N VAL A 75 -6.69 -4.10 -25.31
CA VAL A 75 -6.63 -4.54 -26.71
C VAL A 75 -6.58 -6.06 -26.79
N ARG A 76 -5.76 -6.72 -25.96
CA ARG A 76 -5.67 -8.19 -25.92
C ARG A 76 -6.98 -8.85 -25.52
N ALA A 77 -7.76 -8.24 -24.63
CA ALA A 77 -9.04 -8.79 -24.19
C ALA A 77 -10.14 -8.70 -25.28
N ARG A 78 -9.94 -7.92 -26.35
CA ARG A 78 -10.89 -7.72 -27.44
C ARG A 78 -10.58 -8.53 -28.70
N GLY A 79 -9.39 -9.14 -28.79
CA GLY A 79 -8.95 -9.97 -29.91
C GLY A 79 -9.06 -11.45 -29.57
#